data_AF-A0A9D6DBH6-F1
#
_entry.id   AF-A0A9D6DBH6-F1
#
_cell.length_a   1.000
_cell.length_b   1.000
_cell.length_c   1.000
_cell.angle_alpha   90.00
_cell.angle_beta   90.00
_cell.angle_gamma   90.00
#
_symmetry.space_group_name_H-M   'P 1'
#
loop_
_entity.id
_entity.type
_entity.pdbx_description
1 polymer ?
#
loop_
_entity_poly.entity_id
_entity_poly.type
_entity_poly.pdbx_seq_one_letter_code
_entity_poly.pdbx_strand_id
1 'polypeptide(L)' 'MNEDFWLVVPVAVVWAVLAVAYALAPWGDMIGYAWVWGFGSVLFLGLAALLLPRPPGGGREKGG' A
#
# COMPACT_ATOMS: atom_id res chain seq x y z
N MET A 1 15.62 -5.91 -6.53
CA MET A 1 14.19 -5.71 -6.17
C MET A 1 14.17 -5.68 -4.66
N ASN A 2 13.91 -4.53 -4.05
CA ASN A 2 14.15 -4.30 -2.63
C ASN A 2 13.31 -5.24 -1.75
N GLU A 3 13.94 -5.96 -0.83
CA GLU A 3 13.27 -6.80 0.17
C GLU A 3 12.18 -6.03 0.94
N ASP A 4 12.41 -4.74 1.20
CA ASP A 4 11.43 -3.85 1.84
C ASP A 4 10.13 -3.73 1.03
N PHE A 5 10.24 -3.67 -0.30
CA PHE A 5 9.07 -3.63 -1.18
C PHE A 5 8.26 -4.93 -1.09
N TRP A 6 8.96 -6.07 -1.05
CA TRP A 6 8.35 -7.38 -0.90
C TRP A 6 7.76 -7.64 0.50
N LEU A 7 8.17 -6.89 1.51
CA LEU A 7 7.55 -6.90 2.84
C LEU A 7 6.30 -6.01 2.90
N VAL A 8 6.32 -4.83 2.27
CA VAL A 8 5.22 -3.86 2.33
C VAL A 8 4.00 -4.33 1.51
N VAL A 9 4.22 -4.96 0.35
CA VAL A 9 3.14 -5.48 -0.52
C VAL A 9 2.19 -6.44 0.21
N PRO A 10 2.65 -7.54 0.84
CA PRO A 10 1.76 -8.47 1.54
C PRO A 10 1.08 -7.82 2.75
N VAL A 11 1.75 -6.90 3.46
CA VAL A 11 1.12 -6.14 4.57
C VAL A 11 -0.05 -5.29 4.06
N ALA A 12 0.14 -4.58 2.94
CA ALA A 12 -0.92 -3.79 2.32
C ALA A 12 -2.11 -4.66 1.86
N VAL A 13 -1.83 -5.86 1.32
CA VAL A 13 -2.85 -6.84 0.91
C VAL A 13 -3.64 -7.35 2.11
N VAL A 14 -2.97 -7.73 3.21
CA VAL A 14 -3.66 -8.18 4.44
C VAL A 14 -4.58 -7.09 4.97
N TRP A 15 -4.11 -5.85 5.03
CA TRP A 15 -4.93 -4.72 5.46
C TRP A 15 -6.13 -4.48 4.54
N ALA A 16 -5.96 -4.60 3.22
CA ALA A 16 -7.05 -4.46 2.25
C ALA A 16 -8.11 -5.56 2.43
N VAL A 17 -7.67 -6.82 2.58
CA VAL A 17 -8.56 -7.97 2.78
C VAL A 17 -9.34 -7.80 4.09
N LEU A 18 -8.69 -7.37 5.17
CA LEU A 18 -9.37 -7.12 6.44
C LEU A 18 -10.38 -5.97 6.34
N ALA A 19 -10.06 -4.89 5.62
CA ALA A 19 -10.98 -3.79 5.36
C ALA A 19 -12.24 -4.28 4.62
N VAL A 20 -12.07 -5.09 3.57
CA VAL A 20 -13.18 -5.66 2.79
C VAL A 20 -13.99 -6.64 3.64
N ALA A 21 -13.34 -7.51 4.41
CA ALA A 21 -14.00 -8.45 5.30
C ALA A 21 -14.86 -7.73 6.35
N TYR A 22 -14.34 -6.65 6.94
CA TYR A 22 -15.08 -5.82 7.89
C TYR A 22 -16.20 -5.00 7.25
N ALA A 23 -16.04 -4.55 6.00
CA ALA A 23 -17.07 -3.83 5.28
C ALA A 23 -18.24 -4.73 4.84
N LEU A 24 -17.95 -6.01 4.53
CA LEU A 24 -18.94 -6.99 4.07
C LEU A 24 -19.62 -7.74 5.21
N ALA A 25 -19.02 -7.80 6.41
CA ALA A 25 -19.69 -8.32 7.59
C ALA A 25 -20.79 -7.33 8.03
N PRO A 26 -22.09 -7.67 7.95
CA PRO A 26 -23.20 -6.75 8.23
C PRO A 26 -23.44 -6.57 9.73
N TRP A 27 -22.37 -6.42 10.50
CA TRP A 27 -22.41 -6.07 11.91
C TRP A 27 -22.36 -4.54 11.98
N GLY A 28 -23.52 -3.90 11.85
CA GLY A 28 -23.71 -2.47 11.62
C GLY A 28 -23.04 -1.50 12.62
N ASP A 29 -22.41 -2.01 13.68
CA ASP A 29 -21.62 -1.24 14.64
C ASP A 29 -20.11 -1.18 14.27
N MET A 30 -19.61 -2.13 13.47
CA MET A 30 -18.18 -2.31 13.19
C MET A 30 -17.68 -1.58 11.92
N ILE A 31 -18.55 -0.84 11.22
CA ILE A 31 -18.19 -0.13 9.97
C ILE A 31 -17.06 0.89 10.17
N GLY A 32 -16.92 1.43 11.38
CA GLY A 32 -15.82 2.32 11.76
C GLY A 32 -14.45 1.63 11.66
N TYR A 33 -14.37 0.34 11.96
CA TYR A 33 -13.13 -0.44 11.83
C TYR A 33 -12.75 -0.67 10.37
N ALA A 34 -13.72 -0.84 9.47
CA ALA A 34 -13.45 -0.94 8.03
C ALA A 34 -12.72 0.31 7.50
N TRP A 35 -13.04 1.50 8.03
CA TRP A 35 -12.36 2.75 7.68
C TRP A 35 -10.92 2.80 8.19
N VAL A 36 -10.65 2.31 9.40
CA VAL A 36 -9.28 2.23 9.95
C VAL A 36 -8.43 1.29 9.10
N TRP A 37 -8.95 0.10 8.79
CA TRP A 37 -8.28 -0.88 7.93
C TRP A 37 -8.12 -0.39 6.48
N GLY A 38 -9.12 0.30 5.92
CA GLY A 38 -9.02 0.89 4.59
C GLY A 38 -7.96 1.99 4.52
N PHE A 39 -7.95 2.90 5.50
CA PHE A 39 -6.98 3.99 5.57
C PHE A 39 -5.54 3.49 5.70
N GLY A 40 -5.28 2.52 6.59
CA GLY A 40 -3.93 1.97 6.71
C GLY A 40 -3.49 1.20 5.47
N SER A 41 -4.41 0.53 4.74
CA SER A 41 -4.08 -0.08 3.45
C SER A 41 -3.62 0.96 2.43
N VAL A 42 -4.31 2.09 2.32
CA VAL A 42 -3.90 3.23 1.46
C VAL A 42 -2.55 3.81 1.91
N LEU A 43 -2.33 3.92 3.22
CA LEU A 43 -1.07 4.43 3.78
C LEU A 43 0.11 3.53 3.40
N PHE A 44 0.00 2.22 3.59
CA PHE A 44 1.03 1.24 3.22
C PHE A 44 1.23 1.16 1.71
N LEU A 45 0.18 1.29 0.91
CA LEU A 45 0.27 1.33 -0.55
C LEU A 45 0.99 2.62 -1.00
N GLY A 46 0.74 3.74 -0.33
CA GLY A 46 1.48 4.99 -0.51
C GLY A 46 2.96 4.86 -0.15
N LEU A 47 3.29 4.18 0.95
CA LEU A 47 4.68 3.87 1.30
C LEU A 47 5.33 2.95 0.24
N ALA A 48 4.65 1.89 -0.19
CA ALA A 48 5.14 1.02 -1.26
C ALA A 48 5.44 1.84 -2.53
N ALA A 49 4.53 2.74 -2.91
CA ALA A 49 4.69 3.65 -4.04
C ALA A 49 5.86 4.64 -3.88
N LEU A 50 6.15 5.07 -2.65
CA LEU A 50 7.28 5.93 -2.34
C LEU A 50 8.61 5.17 -2.38
N LEU A 51 8.60 3.89 -2.00
CA LEU A 51 9.75 2.99 -2.06
C LEU A 51 9.99 2.43 -3.46
N LEU A 52 9.06 2.60 -4.40
CA LEU A 52 9.32 2.27 -5.80
C LEU A 52 10.50 3.13 -6.28
N PRO A 53 11.51 2.53 -6.93
CA PRO A 53 12.59 3.29 -7.55
C PRO A 53 11.95 4.31 -8.49
N ARG A 54 12.14 5.60 -8.18
CA ARG A 54 11.77 6.65 -9.12
C ARG A 54 12.48 6.30 -10.43
N PRO A 55 11.77 6.14 -11.56
CA PRO A 55 12.43 5.85 -12.82
C PRO A 55 13.51 6.91 -13.00
N PRO A 56 14.74 6.53 -13.36
CA PRO A 56 15.82 7.48 -13.57
C PRO A 56 15.32 8.48 -14.61
N GLY A 57 14.93 9.67 -14.15
CA GLY A 57 14.65 10.80 -15.01
C GLY A 57 15.93 11.05 -15.78
N GLY A 58 15.89 10.77 -17.09
CA GLY A 58 17.06 10.76 -17.96
C GLY A 58 17.86 12.05 -17.89
N GLY A 59 18.94 12.02 -17.10
CA GLY A 59 20.06 12.93 -17.22
C GLY A 59 21.02 12.35 -18.24
N ARG A 60 20.88 12.80 -19.48
CA ARG A 60 21.67 12.38 -20.64
C ARG A 60 23.15 12.19 -20.30
N GLU A 61 23.64 11.03 -20.69
CA GLU A 61 24.98 10.83 -21.21
C GLU A 61 25.36 11.99 -22.15
N LYS A 62 26.37 12.76 -21.76
CA LYS A 62 27.32 13.35 -22.69
C LYS A 62 28.71 13.19 -22.10
N GLY A 63 29.31 12.04 -22.40
CA GLY A 63 30.75 11.98 -22.57
C GLY A 63 31.16 12.84 -23.78
N GLY A 64 32.32 13.48 -23.67
CA GLY A 64 32.92 14.35 -24.67
C GLY A 64 34.12 15.05 -24.08
#